data_AF-A0A3B1A1E3-F1
#
_entry.id   AF-A0A3B1A1E3-F1
#
_cell.length_a   1.000
_cell.length_b   1.000
_cell.length_c   1.000
_cell.angle_alpha   90.00
_cell.angle_beta   90.00
_cell.angle_gamma   90.00
#
_symmetry.space_group_name_H-M   'P 1'
#
loop_
_entity.id
_entity.type
_entity.pdbx_description
1 polymer ?
#
loop_
_entity_poly.entity_id
_entity_poly.type
_entity_poly.pdbx_seq_one_letter_code
_entity_poly.pdbx_strand_id
1 'polypeptide(L)'
;MCHPIERFFCHNSDCPDYGLRSKNNLRYEGFSGKKKEIRMIRCTTCSKRFSERKGTVLEHSRLPKDKALSVLDHLREGCGTRST
;
A
#
# COMPACT_ATOMS: atom_id res chain seq x y z
N MET A 1 1.24 9.51 7.11
CA MET A 1 1.75 8.47 8.02
C MET A 1 2.68 7.55 7.26
N CYS A 2 3.94 7.56 7.67
CA CYS A 2 5.00 6.68 7.24
C CYS A 2 4.93 5.45 8.16
N HIS A 3 4.51 4.29 7.65
CA HIS A 3 4.50 3.06 8.46
C HIS A 3 5.91 2.46 8.52
N PRO A 4 6.28 1.80 9.63
CA PRO A 4 7.56 1.12 9.78
C PRO A 4 7.58 -0.15 8.91
N ILE A 5 8.77 -0.61 8.51
CA ILE A 5 8.89 -1.62 7.44
C ILE A 5 8.39 -3.01 7.86
N GLU A 6 8.40 -3.29 9.16
CA GLU A 6 7.95 -4.54 9.78
C GLU A 6 6.44 -4.76 9.60
N ARG A 7 5.68 -3.71 9.26
CA ARG A 7 4.25 -3.80 8.90
C ARG A 7 4.01 -4.32 7.49
N PHE A 8 5.04 -4.50 6.67
CA PHE A 8 4.88 -5.02 5.31
C PHE A 8 5.32 -6.48 5.23
N PHE A 9 4.89 -7.14 4.15
CA PHE A 9 5.24 -8.52 3.82
C PHE A 9 5.43 -8.62 2.30
N CYS A 10 6.03 -9.70 1.82
CA CYS A 10 6.17 -9.93 0.40
C CYS A 10 4.80 -10.28 -0.23
N HIS A 11 4.40 -9.57 -1.28
CA HIS A 11 3.15 -9.83 -2.01
C HIS A 11 3.31 -10.81 -3.19
N ASN A 12 4.51 -11.31 -3.46
CA ASN A 12 4.72 -12.31 -4.51
C ASN A 12 4.36 -13.70 -3.99
N SER A 13 3.29 -14.32 -4.51
CA SER A 13 2.84 -15.67 -4.11
C SER A 13 3.91 -16.75 -4.28
N ASP A 14 4.80 -16.56 -5.24
CA ASP A 14 5.87 -17.54 -5.54
C ASP A 14 7.12 -17.34 -4.65
N CYS A 15 7.10 -16.34 -3.76
CA CYS A 15 8.21 -16.10 -2.84
C CYS A 15 8.08 -17.00 -1.60
N PRO A 16 9.17 -17.62 -1.11
CA PRO A 16 9.13 -18.38 0.14
C PRO A 16 8.77 -17.51 1.37
N ASP A 17 8.99 -16.20 1.30
CA ASP A 17 8.60 -15.25 2.35
C ASP A 17 7.24 -14.57 2.09
N TYR A 18 6.40 -15.15 1.22
CA TYR A 18 5.07 -14.62 0.94
C TYR A 18 4.22 -14.52 2.21
N GLY A 19 3.58 -13.37 2.44
CA GLY A 19 2.70 -13.16 3.60
C GLY A 19 3.38 -13.07 4.96
N LEU A 20 4.68 -13.38 5.07
CA LEU A 20 5.43 -13.36 6.32
C LEU A 20 5.91 -11.95 6.66
N ARG A 21 5.73 -11.56 7.91
CA ARG A 21 6.18 -10.26 8.46
C ARG A 21 7.47 -10.41 9.26
N SER A 22 8.21 -9.31 9.42
CA SER A 22 9.41 -9.24 10.26
C SER A 22 10.52 -10.24 9.89
N LYS A 23 10.59 -10.67 8.62
CA LYS A 23 11.65 -11.57 8.11
C LYS A 23 12.92 -10.83 7.67
N ASN A 24 13.00 -9.51 7.88
CA ASN A 24 14.10 -8.63 7.44
C ASN A 24 14.46 -8.72 5.95
N ASN A 25 13.55 -9.27 5.15
CA ASN A 25 13.70 -9.45 3.71
C ASN A 25 13.14 -8.27 2.90
N LEU A 26 12.62 -7.22 3.56
CA LEU A 26 12.05 -6.05 2.91
C LEU A 26 12.89 -4.82 3.16
N ARG A 27 13.08 -4.00 2.12
CA ARG A 27 13.79 -2.71 2.20
C ARG A 27 13.04 -1.65 1.40
N TYR A 28 13.09 -0.41 1.85
CA TYR A 28 12.62 0.72 1.03
C TYR A 28 13.58 0.95 -0.14
N GLU A 29 13.05 1.13 -1.33
CA GLU A 29 13.84 1.36 -2.55
C GLU A 29 13.14 2.42 -3.42
N GLY A 30 13.35 3.69 -3.07
CA GLY A 30 12.84 4.83 -3.82
C GLY A 30 11.34 5.09 -3.65
N PHE A 31 10.79 5.84 -4.60
CA PHE A 31 9.43 6.35 -4.57
C PHE A 31 8.75 6.20 -5.94
N SER A 32 7.43 6.14 -5.92
CA SER A 32 6.56 6.09 -7.09
C SER A 32 5.55 7.24 -7.12
N GLY A 33 4.89 7.41 -8.27
CA GLY A 33 3.95 8.49 -8.52
C GLY A 33 4.62 9.78 -8.99
N LYS A 34 3.85 10.67 -9.63
CA LYS A 34 4.36 11.93 -10.19
C LYS A 34 5.02 12.82 -9.14
N LYS A 35 4.45 12.86 -7.93
CA LYS A 35 4.96 13.64 -6.79
C LYS A 35 5.98 12.88 -5.93
N LYS A 36 6.35 11.65 -6.31
CA LYS A 36 7.27 10.78 -5.54
C LYS A 36 6.85 10.63 -4.06
N GLU A 37 5.55 10.55 -3.81
CA GLU A 37 4.99 10.53 -2.45
C GLU A 37 4.79 9.10 -1.90
N ILE A 38 4.80 8.09 -2.77
CA ILE A 38 4.50 6.70 -2.42
C ILE A 38 5.81 5.92 -2.35
N ARG A 39 6.20 5.44 -1.17
CA ARG A 39 7.42 4.64 -1.06
C ARG A 39 7.28 3.30 -1.77
N MET A 40 8.38 2.85 -2.35
CA MET A 40 8.51 1.53 -2.93
C MET A 40 9.27 0.62 -1.97
N ILE A 41 8.87 -0.64 -1.94
CA ILE A 41 9.44 -1.69 -1.10
C ILE A 41 9.95 -2.78 -2.04
N ARG A 42 11.19 -3.23 -1.81
CA ARG A 42 11.80 -4.37 -2.50
C ARG A 42 11.96 -5.52 -1.53
N CYS A 43 11.57 -6.71 -1.98
CA CYS A 43 11.93 -7.94 -1.31
C CYS A 43 13.34 -8.37 -1.74
N THR A 44 14.26 -8.61 -0.82
CA THR A 44 15.61 -9.10 -1.11
C THR A 44 15.62 -10.56 -1.52
N THR A 45 14.62 -11.35 -1.13
CA THR A 45 14.53 -12.78 -1.45
C THR A 45 14.12 -13.02 -2.92
N CYS A 46 13.05 -12.38 -3.39
CA CYS A 46 12.55 -12.56 -4.76
C CYS A 46 12.86 -11.37 -5.69
N SER A 47 13.50 -10.31 -5.20
CA SER A 47 13.80 -9.06 -5.93
C SER A 47 12.60 -8.32 -6.51
N LYS A 48 11.36 -8.74 -6.23
CA LYS A 48 10.16 -8.03 -6.66
C LYS A 48 9.98 -6.73 -5.86
N ARG A 49 9.37 -5.75 -6.53
CA ARG A 49 9.09 -4.42 -6.01
C ARG A 49 7.59 -4.20 -5.90
N PHE A 50 7.17 -3.53 -4.84
CA PHE A 50 5.77 -3.22 -4.57
C PHE A 50 5.66 -1.80 -4.02
N SER A 51 4.51 -1.16 -4.21
CA SER A 51 4.23 0.08 -3.49
C SER A 51 3.93 -0.24 -2.03
N GLU A 52 4.21 0.70 -1.12
CA GLU A 52 3.77 0.58 0.27
C GLU A 52 2.23 0.54 0.41
N ARG A 53 1.49 0.84 -0.66
CA ARG A 53 0.02 0.76 -0.73
C ARG A 53 -0.48 -0.60 -1.21
N LYS A 54 0.40 -1.52 -1.63
CA LYS A 54 0.02 -2.85 -2.11
C LYS A 54 -0.85 -3.58 -1.09
N GLY A 55 -1.97 -4.13 -1.54
CA GLY A 55 -2.93 -4.82 -0.67
C GLY A 55 -3.81 -3.89 0.18
N THR A 56 -3.85 -2.59 -0.10
CA THR A 56 -4.74 -1.63 0.56
C THR A 56 -5.74 -1.04 -0.43
N VAL A 57 -6.83 -0.44 0.08
CA VAL A 57 -7.81 0.30 -0.74
C VAL A 57 -7.22 1.50 -1.49
N LEU A 58 -6.02 1.96 -1.11
CA LEU A 58 -5.32 3.05 -1.78
C LEU A 58 -4.42 2.56 -2.93
N GLU A 59 -4.29 1.25 -3.12
CA GLU A 59 -3.56 0.69 -4.25
C GLU A 59 -4.20 1.15 -5.58
N HIS A 60 -3.39 1.63 -6.52
CA HIS A 60 -3.84 2.16 -7.82
C HIS A 60 -4.80 3.37 -7.77
N SER A 61 -5.09 3.93 -6.59
CA SER A 61 -5.91 5.13 -6.49
C SER A 61 -5.24 6.31 -7.18
N ARG A 62 -6.02 6.99 -8.04
CA ARG A 62 -5.61 8.22 -8.75
C ARG A 62 -6.02 9.49 -8.01
N LEU A 63 -6.79 9.35 -6.93
CA LEU A 63 -7.18 10.47 -6.10
C LEU A 63 -6.04 10.86 -5.15
N PRO A 64 -5.94 12.15 -4.79
CA PRO A 64 -5.14 12.55 -3.63
C PRO A 64 -5.56 11.72 -2.41
N LYS A 65 -4.58 11.35 -1.58
CA LYS A 65 -4.81 10.47 -0.43
C LYS A 65 -5.95 10.96 0.46
N ASP A 66 -5.97 12.25 0.80
CA ASP A 66 -6.96 12.82 1.73
C ASP A 66 -8.38 12.77 1.14
N LYS A 67 -8.49 12.97 -0.19
CA LYS A 67 -9.77 12.82 -0.88
C LYS A 67 -10.25 11.37 -0.91
N ALA A 68 -9.34 10.41 -1.11
CA ALA A 68 -9.69 9.00 -1.05
C ALA A 68 -10.18 8.59 0.35
N LEU A 69 -9.52 9.07 1.40
CA LEU A 69 -9.93 8.82 2.79
C LEU A 69 -11.28 9.45 3.10
N SER A 70 -11.51 10.71 2.71
CA SER A 70 -12.80 11.38 2.87
C SER A 70 -13.95 10.61 2.20
N VAL A 71 -13.74 10.10 0.98
CA VAL A 71 -14.76 9.26 0.31
C VAL A 71 -15.03 7.99 1.11
N LEU A 72 -14.00 7.32 1.62
CA LEU A 72 -14.15 6.10 2.43
C LEU A 72 -14.89 6.39 3.75
N ASP A 73 -14.61 7.52 4.40
CA ASP A 73 -15.31 7.95 5.61
C ASP A 73 -16.80 8.23 5.31
N HIS A 74 -17.13 8.92 4.22
CA HIS A 74 -18.52 9.14 3.82
C HIS A 74 -19.27 7.83 3.53
N LEU A 75 -18.62 6.88 2.86
CA LEU A 75 -19.20 5.56 2.59
C LEU A 75 -19.46 4.78 3.89
N ARG A 76 -18.57 4.89 4.88
CA ARG A 76 -18.74 4.28 6.20
C ARG A 76 -19.96 4.83 6.94
N GLU A 77 -20.21 6.14 6.84
CA GLU A 77 -21.38 6.80 7.43
C GLU A 77 -22.67 6.57 6.63
N GLY A 78 -22.65 5.73 5.59
CA GLY A 78 -23.82 5.43 4.76
C GLY A 78 -24.20 6.56 3.79
N CYS A 79 -23.33 7.56 3.59
CA CYS A 79 -23.55 8.64 2.64
C CYS A 79 -23.27 8.15 1.21
N GLY A 80 -24.29 7.52 0.62
CA GLY A 80 -24.28 7.06 -0.77
C GLY A 80 -24.70 8.15 -1.76
N THR A 81 -24.54 7.86 -3.05
CA THR A 81 -25.00 8.76 -4.14
C THR A 81 -26.51 8.72 -4.35
N ARG A 82 -27.18 7.70 -3.82
CA ARG A 82 -28.64 7.61 -3.80
C ARG A 82 -29.10 8.05 -2.42
N SER A 83 -29.62 9.28 -2.33
CA SER A 83 -30.32 9.72 -1.14
C SER A 83 -31.60 8.89 -1.02
N THR A 84 -31.73 8.12 0.06
CA THR A 84 -33.00 7.51 0.49
C THR A 84 -33.84 8.52 1.22
#